data_AF-H6QT18-F1
#
_entry.id   AF-H6QT18-F1
#
_cell.length_a   1.000
_cell.length_b   1.000
_cell.length_c   1.000
_cell.angle_alpha   90.00
_cell.angle_beta   90.00
_cell.angle_gamma   90.00
#
_symmetry.space_group_name_H-M   'P 1'
#
loop_
_entity.id
_entity.type
_entity.pdbx_description
1 polymer ?
#
loop_
_entity_poly.entity_id
_entity_poly.type
_entity_poly.pdbx_seq_one_letter_code
_entity_poly.pdbx_strand_id
1 'polypeptide(L)'
;MAARLLDKTNDGENSSNFYQGGFISDVTYRYFKSGYLLTTSMYCQQINRWIPVQLSWIRGLSEIYYHIHVVVLFKQFIRPDILVEEREALARNVVDFSLAQMEGFISAYLEVFGGTDRVTARNKLKGCKQHFRASVTRIKRNRAVIQADEVSLLLRNEDGGLTHGKKIDALHRRFPKVRRWIDWWTTADIEAMLFPSQRQMLDNNPNTDDGLPDTTNAQESMHRVYYMLR
;
A
#
# COMPACT_ATOMS: atom_id res chain seq x y z
N MET A 1 -19.68 -5.33 -8.86
CA MET A 1 -18.50 -4.82 -9.58
C MET A 1 -18.88 -3.53 -10.29
N ALA A 2 -18.15 -2.43 -10.10
CA ALA A 2 -18.36 -1.25 -10.91
C ALA A 2 -18.11 -1.64 -12.38
N ALA A 3 -19.05 -1.40 -13.30
CA ALA A 3 -18.89 -1.68 -14.73
C ALA A 3 -17.56 -1.12 -15.29
N ARG A 4 -17.03 -0.09 -14.63
CA ARG A 4 -15.75 0.57 -14.90
C ARG A 4 -14.50 -0.30 -14.70
N LEU A 5 -14.54 -1.36 -13.90
CA LEU A 5 -13.38 -2.27 -13.78
C LEU A 5 -13.13 -3.06 -15.07
N LEU A 6 -14.18 -3.20 -15.88
CA LEU A 6 -14.19 -3.91 -17.16
C LEU A 6 -14.33 -2.95 -18.35
N ASP A 7 -14.39 -1.63 -18.09
CA ASP A 7 -14.36 -0.65 -19.17
C ASP A 7 -12.97 -0.66 -19.78
N LYS A 8 -12.91 -1.10 -21.02
CA LYS A 8 -11.70 -1.12 -21.84
C LYS A 8 -11.19 0.30 -21.98
N THR A 9 -9.96 0.55 -21.54
CA THR A 9 -9.24 1.80 -21.88
C THR A 9 -8.86 1.71 -23.35
N ASN A 10 -9.49 2.53 -24.20
CA ASN A 10 -9.21 2.58 -25.64
C ASN A 10 -7.90 3.35 -25.92
N ASP A 11 -6.79 2.94 -25.31
CA ASP A 11 -5.49 3.62 -25.46
C ASP A 11 -4.61 2.85 -26.46
N GLY A 12 -5.07 2.76 -27.71
CA GLY A 12 -4.29 2.23 -28.84
C GLY A 12 -4.13 0.69 -28.88
N GLU A 13 -3.71 0.19 -30.04
CA GLU A 13 -3.69 -1.23 -30.48
C GLU A 13 -2.92 -2.22 -29.58
N ASN A 14 -2.24 -1.77 -28.52
CA ASN A 14 -1.49 -2.61 -27.57
C ASN A 14 -1.78 -2.30 -26.09
N SER A 15 -2.84 -1.56 -25.76
CA SER A 15 -3.23 -1.34 -24.35
C SER A 15 -3.97 -2.55 -23.79
N SER A 16 -3.66 -2.92 -22.54
CA SER A 16 -4.40 -3.98 -21.85
C SER A 16 -5.89 -3.63 -21.77
N ASN A 17 -6.77 -4.60 -22.02
CA ASN A 17 -8.22 -4.42 -22.04
C ASN A 17 -8.87 -4.14 -20.66
N PHE A 18 -8.09 -3.87 -19.62
CA PHE A 18 -8.58 -3.77 -18.24
C PHE A 18 -7.81 -2.70 -17.44
N TYR A 19 -8.41 -2.29 -16.31
CA TYR A 19 -7.88 -1.23 -15.44
C TYR A 19 -6.52 -1.57 -14.82
N GLN A 20 -5.54 -0.67 -14.98
CA GLN A 20 -4.17 -0.84 -14.46
C GLN A 20 -3.75 0.12 -13.34
N GLY A 21 -4.58 1.10 -12.97
CA GLY A 21 -4.20 2.11 -11.96
C GLY A 21 -4.09 1.60 -10.51
N GLY A 22 -4.43 0.32 -10.29
CA GLY A 22 -4.51 -0.32 -8.98
C GLY A 22 -5.51 0.33 -8.03
N PHE A 23 -5.59 -0.23 -6.84
CA PHE A 23 -6.50 0.22 -5.80
C PHE A 23 -5.77 0.97 -4.69
N ILE A 24 -6.50 1.74 -3.91
CA ILE A 24 -6.04 2.31 -2.64
C ILE A 24 -6.96 1.79 -1.54
N SER A 25 -6.41 1.32 -0.42
CA SER A 25 -7.19 0.89 0.74
C SER A 25 -6.72 1.51 2.07
N ASP A 26 -7.66 2.11 2.81
CA ASP A 26 -7.40 2.89 4.04
C ASP A 26 -8.61 2.82 4.98
N VAL A 27 -8.34 2.99 6.27
CA VAL A 27 -9.30 2.93 7.37
C VAL A 27 -9.64 4.34 7.87
N THR A 28 -10.92 4.70 7.81
CA THR A 28 -11.47 5.89 8.46
C THR A 28 -11.91 5.59 9.89
N TYR A 29 -11.28 6.26 10.85
CA TYR A 29 -11.44 5.95 12.28
C TYR A 29 -12.69 6.55 12.94
N ARG A 30 -13.13 7.71 12.46
CA ARG A 30 -14.20 8.48 13.11
C ARG A 30 -15.42 8.60 12.20
N TYR A 31 -15.75 7.56 11.45
CA TYR A 31 -17.00 7.57 10.70
C TYR A 31 -18.13 7.07 11.59
N PHE A 32 -18.03 5.84 12.06
CA PHE A 32 -19.02 5.21 12.94
C PHE A 32 -18.81 5.56 14.43
N LYS A 33 -19.85 5.33 15.24
CA LYS A 33 -19.79 5.44 16.72
C LYS A 33 -18.96 4.31 17.34
N SER A 34 -19.03 3.13 16.75
CA SER A 34 -18.22 1.95 17.09
C SER A 34 -17.75 1.26 15.82
N GLY A 35 -16.52 0.74 15.85
CA GLY A 35 -15.85 0.19 14.68
C GLY A 35 -15.29 1.26 13.74
N TYR A 36 -14.83 0.81 12.58
CA TYR A 36 -14.11 1.61 11.60
C TYR A 36 -14.69 1.40 10.20
N LEU A 37 -14.49 2.37 9.31
CA LEU A 37 -14.84 2.24 7.90
C LEU A 37 -13.57 1.91 7.11
N LEU A 38 -13.49 0.72 6.52
CA LEU A 38 -12.44 0.36 5.56
C LEU A 38 -12.95 0.63 4.15
N THR A 39 -12.21 1.45 3.41
CA THR A 39 -12.55 1.83 2.04
C THR A 39 -11.52 1.27 1.08
N THR A 40 -11.96 0.74 -0.04
CA THR A 40 -11.12 0.51 -1.23
C THR A 40 -11.62 1.38 -2.37
N SER A 41 -10.72 2.11 -3.00
CA SER A 41 -11.01 3.05 -4.09
C SER A 41 -10.20 2.74 -5.34
N MET A 42 -10.77 3.04 -6.51
CA MET A 42 -10.07 3.02 -7.79
C MET A 42 -10.03 4.43 -8.40
N TYR A 43 -9.08 4.68 -9.28
CA TYR A 43 -9.03 5.93 -10.03
C TYR A 43 -9.91 5.87 -11.28
N CYS A 44 -10.77 6.86 -11.47
CA CYS A 44 -11.55 7.01 -12.70
C CYS A 44 -10.98 8.17 -13.51
N GLN A 45 -10.34 7.84 -14.64
CA GLN A 45 -9.73 8.81 -15.55
C GLN A 45 -10.78 9.76 -16.15
N GLN A 46 -11.97 9.25 -16.51
CA GLN A 46 -13.02 10.04 -17.17
C GLN A 46 -13.49 11.25 -16.35
N ILE A 47 -13.59 11.08 -15.04
CA ILE A 47 -13.98 12.16 -14.12
C ILE A 47 -12.77 12.74 -13.36
N ASN A 48 -11.56 12.20 -13.61
CA ASN A 48 -10.32 12.58 -12.94
C ASN A 48 -10.45 12.54 -11.40
N ARG A 49 -11.05 11.47 -10.86
CA ARG A 49 -11.34 11.31 -9.41
C ARG A 49 -11.16 9.88 -8.95
N TRP A 50 -10.81 9.74 -7.68
CA TRP A 50 -10.89 8.47 -6.96
C TRP A 50 -12.34 8.18 -6.58
N ILE A 51 -12.81 6.97 -6.91
CA ILE A 51 -14.16 6.51 -6.59
C ILE A 51 -14.10 5.30 -5.66
N PRO A 52 -14.92 5.26 -4.60
CA PRO A 52 -15.01 4.08 -3.74
C PRO A 52 -15.64 2.92 -4.52
N VAL A 53 -14.98 1.77 -4.50
CA VAL A 53 -15.49 0.53 -5.12
C VAL A 53 -15.94 -0.49 -4.10
N GLN A 54 -15.43 -0.40 -2.88
CA GLN A 54 -15.85 -1.24 -1.76
C GLN A 54 -15.73 -0.47 -0.44
N LEU A 55 -16.77 -0.58 0.39
CA LEU A 55 -16.84 0.00 1.72
C LEU A 55 -17.21 -1.12 2.69
N SER A 56 -16.52 -1.20 3.82
CA SER A 56 -16.83 -2.19 4.86
C SER A 56 -16.78 -1.57 6.23
N TRP A 57 -17.80 -1.87 7.04
CA TRP A 57 -17.71 -1.67 8.48
C TRP A 57 -16.88 -2.81 9.08
N ILE A 58 -15.85 -2.46 9.86
CA ILE A 58 -15.01 -3.44 10.56
C ILE A 58 -15.01 -3.13 12.06
N ARG A 59 -15.11 -4.17 12.89
CA ARG A 59 -15.15 -4.00 14.36
C ARG A 59 -13.77 -3.69 14.96
N GLY A 60 -12.70 -4.17 14.31
CA GLY A 60 -11.33 -4.08 14.80
C GLY A 60 -10.34 -3.89 13.67
N LEU A 61 -9.05 -3.86 14.01
CA LEU A 61 -7.93 -3.71 13.07
C LEU A 61 -7.02 -4.94 13.03
N SER A 62 -7.54 -6.10 13.45
CA SER A 62 -6.83 -7.37 13.30
C SER A 62 -6.88 -7.85 11.85
N GLU A 63 -5.94 -8.73 11.51
CA GLU A 63 -5.75 -9.31 10.18
C GLU A 63 -7.04 -9.82 9.54
N ILE A 64 -7.86 -10.54 10.30
CA ILE A 64 -9.10 -11.16 9.83
C ILE A 64 -10.07 -10.17 9.17
N TYR A 65 -10.13 -8.92 9.64
CA TYR A 65 -11.03 -7.92 9.06
C TYR A 65 -10.55 -7.47 7.68
N TYR A 66 -9.23 -7.31 7.49
CA TYR A 66 -8.65 -7.00 6.20
C TYR A 66 -8.76 -8.18 5.24
N HIS A 67 -8.50 -9.39 5.74
CA HIS A 67 -8.67 -10.62 4.96
C HIS A 67 -10.08 -10.72 4.38
N ILE A 68 -11.14 -10.58 5.20
CA ILE A 68 -12.52 -10.66 4.73
C ILE A 68 -12.81 -9.58 3.67
N HIS A 69 -12.37 -8.34 3.92
CA HIS A 69 -12.56 -7.25 2.95
C HIS A 69 -11.90 -7.57 1.60
N VAL A 70 -10.64 -8.03 1.62
CA VAL A 70 -9.88 -8.32 0.40
C VAL A 70 -10.41 -9.56 -0.31
N VAL A 71 -10.82 -10.61 0.42
CA VAL A 71 -11.47 -11.79 -0.18
C VAL A 71 -12.73 -11.40 -0.94
N VAL A 72 -13.58 -10.57 -0.33
CA VAL A 72 -14.81 -10.10 -0.99
C VAL A 72 -14.48 -9.26 -2.22
N LEU A 73 -13.43 -8.45 -2.18
CA LEU A 73 -12.97 -7.68 -3.34
C LEU A 73 -12.50 -8.60 -4.48
N PHE A 74 -11.58 -9.53 -4.19
CA PHE A 74 -10.98 -10.41 -5.19
C PHE A 74 -11.97 -11.40 -5.79
N LYS A 75 -12.95 -11.89 -5.00
CA LYS A 75 -14.03 -12.73 -5.54
C LYS A 75 -14.82 -12.03 -6.64
N GLN A 76 -14.85 -10.70 -6.68
CA GLN A 76 -15.47 -9.95 -7.79
C GLN A 76 -14.68 -10.08 -9.10
N PHE A 77 -13.38 -10.39 -9.04
CA PHE A 77 -12.52 -10.57 -10.22
C PHE A 77 -12.61 -11.98 -10.80
N ILE A 78 -13.21 -12.94 -10.08
CA ILE A 78 -13.40 -14.31 -10.56
C ILE A 78 -14.60 -14.35 -11.51
N ARG A 79 -14.38 -13.89 -12.74
CA ARG A 79 -15.39 -13.92 -13.80
C ARG A 79 -14.84 -14.57 -15.07
N PRO A 80 -15.68 -15.26 -15.87
CA PRO A 80 -15.23 -15.94 -17.09
C PRO A 80 -14.61 -14.99 -18.14
N ASP A 81 -15.00 -13.72 -18.12
CA ASP A 81 -14.55 -12.65 -19.02
C ASP A 81 -13.23 -11.97 -18.59
N ILE A 82 -12.63 -12.39 -17.47
CA ILE A 82 -11.36 -11.87 -16.96
C ILE A 82 -10.35 -13.02 -16.89
N LEU A 83 -9.24 -12.90 -17.62
CA LEU A 83 -8.17 -13.91 -17.65
C LEU A 83 -7.41 -13.95 -16.31
N VAL A 84 -6.70 -15.04 -16.06
CA VAL A 84 -5.99 -15.24 -14.77
C VAL A 84 -4.96 -14.14 -14.53
N GLU A 85 -4.18 -13.83 -15.56
CA GLU A 85 -3.12 -12.81 -15.53
C GLU A 85 -3.71 -11.41 -15.26
N GLU A 86 -4.91 -11.13 -15.78
CA GLU A 86 -5.62 -9.87 -15.57
C GLU A 86 -6.12 -9.74 -14.12
N ARG A 87 -6.59 -10.84 -13.52
CA ARG A 87 -7.01 -10.86 -12.10
C ARG A 87 -5.84 -10.53 -11.18
N GLU A 88 -4.68 -11.10 -11.45
CA GLU A 88 -3.46 -10.83 -10.67
C GLU A 88 -2.94 -9.41 -10.89
N ALA A 89 -3.11 -8.84 -12.08
CA ALA A 89 -2.74 -7.46 -12.36
C ALA A 89 -3.69 -6.45 -11.71
N LEU A 90 -4.99 -6.77 -11.62
CA LEU A 90 -6.01 -5.99 -10.90
C LEU A 90 -5.77 -5.97 -9.39
N ALA A 91 -5.20 -7.04 -8.82
CA ALA A 91 -4.99 -7.16 -7.38
C ALA A 91 -4.04 -6.10 -6.78
N ARG A 92 -3.31 -5.33 -7.60
CA ARG A 92 -2.38 -4.30 -7.12
C ARG A 92 -3.07 -3.27 -6.21
N ASN A 93 -2.52 -3.06 -5.03
CA ASN A 93 -3.14 -2.21 -4.01
C ASN A 93 -2.10 -1.36 -3.26
N VAL A 94 -2.44 -0.10 -3.04
CA VAL A 94 -1.68 0.85 -2.22
C VAL A 94 -2.33 0.93 -0.86
N VAL A 95 -1.57 0.52 0.16
CA VAL A 95 -2.06 0.39 1.53
C VAL A 95 -1.22 1.21 2.49
N ASP A 96 -1.76 1.38 3.69
CA ASP A 96 -1.00 1.88 4.83
C ASP A 96 -0.11 0.77 5.41
N PHE A 97 0.97 1.14 6.09
CA PHE A 97 2.01 0.22 6.59
C PHE A 97 1.59 -0.63 7.80
N SER A 98 0.34 -1.09 7.82
CA SER A 98 -0.20 -1.98 8.83
C SER A 98 0.18 -3.43 8.51
N LEU A 99 0.89 -4.09 9.43
CA LEU A 99 1.19 -5.53 9.34
C LEU A 99 -0.10 -6.36 9.18
N ALA A 100 -1.16 -6.01 9.93
CA ALA A 100 -2.44 -6.70 9.84
C ALA A 100 -3.10 -6.54 8.46
N GLN A 101 -2.93 -5.38 7.82
CA GLN A 101 -3.46 -5.14 6.47
C GLN A 101 -2.66 -5.91 5.42
N MET A 102 -1.34 -5.95 5.55
CA MET A 102 -0.47 -6.73 4.68
C MET A 102 -0.78 -8.23 4.78
N GLU A 103 -0.81 -8.80 5.99
CA GLU A 103 -1.10 -10.23 6.19
C GLU A 103 -2.50 -10.60 5.73
N GLY A 104 -3.50 -9.76 6.03
CA GLY A 104 -4.87 -9.99 5.59
C GLY A 104 -4.98 -10.01 4.07
N PHE A 105 -4.25 -9.12 3.39
CA PHE A 105 -4.19 -9.11 1.93
C PHE A 105 -3.49 -10.36 1.36
N ILE A 106 -2.33 -10.74 1.89
CA ILE A 106 -1.58 -11.93 1.42
C ILE A 106 -2.44 -13.18 1.59
N SER A 107 -3.05 -13.36 2.76
CA SER A 107 -3.94 -14.48 3.03
C SER A 107 -5.12 -14.52 2.05
N ALA A 108 -5.76 -13.38 1.80
CA ALA A 108 -6.88 -13.28 0.85
C ALA A 108 -6.47 -13.56 -0.61
N TYR A 109 -5.27 -13.10 -1.02
CA TYR A 109 -4.74 -13.36 -2.36
C TYR A 109 -4.57 -14.86 -2.59
N LEU A 110 -3.89 -15.54 -1.65
CA LEU A 110 -3.63 -16.97 -1.74
C LEU A 110 -4.92 -17.80 -1.66
N GLU A 111 -5.92 -17.37 -0.88
CA GLU A 111 -7.23 -18.02 -0.85
C GLU A 111 -7.94 -17.92 -2.21
N VAL A 112 -8.00 -16.72 -2.80
CA VAL A 112 -8.89 -16.46 -3.93
C VAL A 112 -8.27 -16.85 -5.28
N PHE A 113 -6.98 -16.58 -5.47
CA PHE A 113 -6.28 -16.93 -6.71
C PHE A 113 -5.57 -18.28 -6.65
N GLY A 114 -5.45 -18.86 -5.45
CA GLY A 114 -4.74 -20.11 -5.21
C GLY A 114 -3.22 -19.93 -5.10
N GLY A 115 -2.55 -21.01 -4.72
CA GLY A 115 -1.09 -21.08 -4.57
C GLY A 115 -0.59 -20.87 -3.14
N THR A 116 0.74 -20.88 -2.99
CA THR A 116 1.44 -20.76 -1.70
C THR A 116 2.51 -19.65 -1.71
N ASP A 117 2.64 -18.92 -2.81
CA ASP A 117 3.68 -17.91 -2.99
C ASP A 117 3.28 -16.57 -2.35
N ARG A 118 3.68 -16.43 -1.08
CA ARG A 118 3.52 -15.19 -0.31
C ARG A 118 4.28 -14.01 -0.91
N VAL A 119 5.40 -14.25 -1.60
CA VAL A 119 6.23 -13.18 -2.18
C VAL A 119 5.49 -12.55 -3.35
N THR A 120 4.91 -13.36 -4.24
CA THR A 120 4.07 -12.87 -5.34
C THR A 120 2.87 -12.07 -4.84
N ALA A 121 2.13 -12.60 -3.85
CA ALA A 121 0.99 -11.90 -3.27
C ALA A 121 1.40 -10.53 -2.70
N ARG A 122 2.47 -10.52 -1.91
CA ARG A 122 2.97 -9.30 -1.27
C ARG A 122 3.52 -8.29 -2.28
N ASN A 123 4.13 -8.73 -3.38
CA ASN A 123 4.61 -7.83 -4.44
C ASN A 123 3.48 -7.07 -5.14
N LYS A 124 2.21 -7.44 -4.94
CA LYS A 124 1.05 -6.65 -5.37
C LYS A 124 0.77 -5.45 -4.45
N LEU A 125 1.40 -5.38 -3.28
CA LEU A 125 1.24 -4.28 -2.35
C LEU A 125 2.31 -3.20 -2.54
N LYS A 126 1.86 -1.95 -2.50
CA LYS A 126 2.72 -0.76 -2.43
C LYS A 126 2.37 0.03 -1.18
N GLY A 127 3.39 0.46 -0.44
CA GLY A 127 3.19 1.28 0.75
C GLY A 127 3.01 2.75 0.42
N CYS A 128 2.12 3.45 1.14
CA CYS A 128 1.90 4.88 0.99
C CYS A 128 3.14 5.72 1.40
N LYS A 129 3.87 6.32 0.46
CA LYS A 129 5.07 7.13 0.77
C LYS A 129 4.79 8.33 1.68
N GLN A 130 3.55 8.84 1.71
CA GLN A 130 3.19 9.95 2.59
C GLN A 130 3.13 9.54 4.05
N HIS A 131 2.63 8.34 4.36
CA HIS A 131 2.67 7.81 5.72
C HIS A 131 4.10 7.67 6.24
N PHE A 132 5.04 7.23 5.39
CA PHE A 132 6.45 7.21 5.73
C PHE A 132 7.00 8.62 6.00
N ARG A 133 6.78 9.57 5.08
CA ARG A 133 7.20 10.97 5.22
C ARG A 133 6.61 11.65 6.46
N ALA A 134 5.36 11.37 6.78
CA ALA A 134 4.68 11.88 7.97
C ALA A 134 5.32 11.31 9.25
N SER A 135 5.67 10.02 9.25
CA SER A 135 6.36 9.38 10.38
C SER A 135 7.75 9.99 10.62
N VAL A 136 8.51 10.24 9.54
CA VAL A 136 9.81 10.90 9.58
C VAL A 136 9.67 12.33 10.12
N THR A 137 8.65 13.06 9.67
CA THR A 137 8.35 14.41 10.15
C THR A 137 8.01 14.42 11.65
N ARG A 138 7.27 13.43 12.14
CA ARG A 138 6.93 13.31 13.57
C ARG A 138 8.17 13.08 14.42
N ILE A 139 9.08 12.22 13.97
CA ILE A 139 10.35 11.99 14.65
C ILE A 139 11.26 13.21 14.60
N LYS A 140 11.31 13.92 13.47
CA LYS A 140 12.03 15.19 13.33
C LYS A 140 11.59 16.25 14.34
N ARG A 141 10.30 16.29 14.68
CA ARG A 141 9.76 17.22 15.68
C ARG A 141 10.15 16.81 17.11
N ASN A 142 10.44 15.54 17.35
CA ASN A 142 10.85 15.04 18.65
C ASN A 142 12.37 15.19 18.86
N ARG A 143 12.80 16.43 19.15
CA ARG A 143 14.21 16.79 19.35
C ARG A 143 14.89 16.06 20.52
N ALA A 144 14.13 15.44 21.42
CA ALA A 144 14.68 14.62 22.50
C ALA A 144 15.26 13.28 22.00
N VAL A 145 14.88 12.87 20.79
CA VAL A 145 15.16 11.55 20.21
C VAL A 145 16.06 11.66 18.98
N ILE A 146 15.92 12.70 18.15
CA ILE A 146 16.83 13.02 17.04
C ILE A 146 16.88 14.53 16.78
N GLN A 147 18.06 15.08 16.45
CA GLN A 147 18.16 16.49 16.05
C GLN A 147 17.64 16.69 14.61
N ALA A 148 17.11 17.88 14.33
CA ALA A 148 16.37 18.13 13.09
C ALA A 148 17.23 18.10 11.82
N ASP A 149 18.51 18.41 11.95
CA ASP A 149 19.56 18.36 10.92
C ASP A 149 19.99 16.90 10.62
N GLU A 150 19.95 16.03 11.62
CA GLU A 150 20.33 14.62 11.49
C GLU A 150 19.26 13.74 10.83
N VAL A 151 18.01 14.20 10.73
CA VAL A 151 16.93 13.45 10.06
C VAL A 151 17.20 13.21 8.58
N SER A 152 17.94 14.11 7.94
CA SER A 152 18.34 13.92 6.55
C SER A 152 19.18 12.65 6.35
N LEU A 153 19.93 12.22 7.38
CA LEU A 153 20.73 11.00 7.36
C LEU A 153 19.87 9.73 7.40
N LEU A 154 18.66 9.77 7.98
CA LEU A 154 17.70 8.66 7.92
C LEU A 154 17.11 8.46 6.52
N LEU A 155 17.12 9.52 5.70
CA LEU A 155 16.53 9.54 4.35
C LEU A 155 17.56 9.36 3.23
N ARG A 156 18.86 9.44 3.54
CA ARG A 156 19.92 9.30 2.55
C ARG A 156 20.15 7.83 2.22
N ASN A 157 19.76 7.44 1.01
CA ASN A 157 20.40 6.34 0.31
C ASN A 157 21.74 6.84 -0.23
N GLU A 158 22.79 6.87 0.59
CA GLU A 158 24.13 7.11 0.03
C GLU A 158 24.53 5.85 -0.76
N ASP A 159 24.77 6.02 -2.06
CA ASP A 159 25.39 5.03 -2.94
C ASP A 159 26.87 4.89 -2.59
N GLY A 160 27.13 4.30 -1.43
CA GLY A 160 28.40 3.70 -1.07
C GLY A 160 28.14 2.22 -0.87
N GLY A 161 29.01 1.36 -1.41
CA GLY A 161 28.89 -0.11 -1.47
C GLY A 161 28.78 -0.87 -0.13
N LEU A 162 28.26 -0.24 0.92
CA LEU A 162 27.77 -0.87 2.13
C LEU A 162 26.47 -1.62 1.83
N THR A 163 26.39 -2.87 2.29
CA THR A 163 25.16 -3.66 2.24
C THR A 163 24.06 -2.98 3.06
N HIS A 164 22.79 -3.20 2.69
CA HIS A 164 21.63 -2.60 3.39
C HIS A 164 21.71 -2.79 4.92
N GLY A 165 22.01 -4.01 5.39
CA GLY A 165 22.18 -4.30 6.82
C GLY A 165 23.27 -3.47 7.51
N LYS A 166 24.40 -3.19 6.83
CA LYS A 166 25.46 -2.33 7.38
C LYS A 166 25.01 -0.88 7.51
N LYS A 167 24.13 -0.40 6.62
CA LYS A 167 23.51 0.93 6.72
C LYS A 167 22.57 0.99 7.92
N ILE A 168 21.74 -0.03 8.12
CA ILE A 168 20.84 -0.11 9.28
C ILE A 168 21.62 -0.19 10.60
N ASP A 169 22.68 -0.99 10.66
CA ASP A 169 23.55 -1.05 11.84
C ASP A 169 24.20 0.29 12.18
N ALA A 170 24.60 1.07 11.17
CA ALA A 170 25.12 2.42 11.38
C ALA A 170 24.04 3.35 11.94
N LEU A 171 22.81 3.27 11.43
CA LEU A 171 21.66 4.04 11.94
C LEU A 171 21.33 3.66 13.39
N HIS A 172 21.38 2.36 13.75
CA HIS A 172 21.16 1.90 15.11
C HIS A 172 22.19 2.42 16.11
N ARG A 173 23.48 2.42 15.73
CA ARG A 173 24.55 2.97 16.58
C ARG A 173 24.40 4.48 16.77
N ARG A 174 24.01 5.20 15.71
CA ARG A 174 23.90 6.66 15.73
C ARG A 174 22.63 7.16 16.42
N PHE A 175 21.52 6.43 16.29
CA PHE A 175 20.23 6.84 16.84
C PHE A 175 19.56 5.76 17.72
N PRO A 176 20.18 5.39 18.86
CA PRO A 176 19.68 4.32 19.72
C PRO A 176 18.27 4.59 20.27
N LYS A 177 17.88 5.86 20.40
CA LYS A 177 16.55 6.26 20.90
C LYS A 177 15.42 6.07 19.88
N VAL A 178 15.71 6.06 18.57
CA VAL A 178 14.72 5.71 17.52
C VAL A 178 14.83 4.27 17.05
N ARG A 179 15.61 3.41 17.72
CA ARG A 179 15.87 2.03 17.27
C ARG A 179 14.60 1.26 16.91
N ARG A 180 13.58 1.27 17.78
CA ARG A 180 12.29 0.62 17.50
C ARG A 180 11.58 1.14 16.26
N TRP A 181 11.72 2.44 15.96
CA TRP A 181 11.15 3.02 14.75
C TRP A 181 11.95 2.62 13.52
N ILE A 182 13.29 2.58 13.60
CA ILE A 182 14.15 2.05 12.53
C ILE A 182 13.78 0.59 12.27
N ASP A 183 13.80 -0.26 13.30
CA ASP A 183 13.45 -1.69 13.24
C ASP A 183 12.09 -1.90 12.56
N TRP A 184 11.09 -1.06 12.85
CA TRP A 184 9.77 -1.14 12.23
C TRP A 184 9.80 -0.87 10.72
N TRP A 185 10.51 0.18 10.28
CA TRP A 185 10.60 0.54 8.86
C TRP A 185 11.56 -0.34 8.06
N THR A 186 12.51 -0.99 8.74
CA THR A 186 13.49 -1.92 8.15
C THR A 186 13.12 -3.38 8.37
N THR A 187 11.93 -3.65 8.90
CA THR A 187 11.39 -5.01 8.85
C THR A 187 11.21 -5.34 7.37
N ALA A 188 11.77 -6.47 6.92
CA ALA A 188 11.81 -6.85 5.52
C ALA A 188 10.46 -6.61 4.82
N ASP A 189 9.37 -6.98 5.52
CA ASP A 189 7.94 -6.73 5.24
C ASP A 189 7.59 -5.32 4.79
N ILE A 190 7.89 -4.35 5.64
CA ILE A 190 7.62 -2.93 5.40
C ILE A 190 8.60 -2.34 4.38
N GLU A 191 9.84 -2.81 4.39
CA GLU A 191 10.90 -2.29 3.54
C GLU A 191 10.64 -2.56 2.06
N ALA A 192 10.25 -3.79 1.68
CA ALA A 192 9.95 -4.11 0.28
C ALA A 192 8.70 -3.38 -0.26
N MET A 193 7.79 -2.96 0.63
CA MET A 193 6.63 -2.13 0.25
C MET A 193 7.05 -0.67 -0.07
N LEU A 194 8.13 -0.18 0.55
CA LEU A 194 8.67 1.17 0.40
C LEU A 194 9.65 1.33 -0.75
N PHE A 195 10.57 0.38 -0.90
CA PHE A 195 11.71 0.49 -1.80
C PHE A 195 11.59 -0.53 -2.94
N PRO A 196 11.32 -0.06 -4.18
CA PRO A 196 11.27 -0.94 -5.35
C PRO A 196 12.54 -1.78 -5.55
N SER A 197 13.71 -1.26 -5.14
CA SER A 197 14.99 -1.99 -5.20
C SER A 197 15.09 -3.19 -4.26
N GLN A 198 14.18 -3.29 -3.28
CA GLN A 198 14.06 -4.43 -2.36
C GLN A 198 12.87 -5.34 -2.73
N ARG A 199 12.08 -4.98 -3.76
CA ARG A 199 11.13 -5.91 -4.37
C ARG A 199 11.95 -6.88 -5.21
N GLN A 200 11.83 -8.19 -4.95
CA GLN A 200 12.17 -9.19 -5.97
C GLN A 200 11.14 -9.06 -7.09
N MET A 201 11.34 -8.10 -7.99
CA MET A 201 10.59 -7.98 -9.23
C MET A 201 11.41 -8.60 -10.35
N LEU A 202 10.70 -9.29 -11.25
CA LEU A 202 11.20 -9.96 -12.45
C LEU A 202 11.81 -9.02 -13.50
N ASP A 203 11.88 -7.70 -13.24
CA ASP A 203 12.63 -6.76 -14.07
C ASP A 203 13.39 -5.77 -13.17
N ASN A 204 14.72 -5.91 -13.18
CA ASN A 204 15.68 -5.06 -12.48
C ASN A 204 15.76 -3.67 -13.10
N ASN A 205 14.69 -2.88 -13.03
CA ASN A 205 14.76 -1.45 -13.34
C ASN A 205 14.05 -0.60 -12.25
N PRO A 206 14.81 0.05 -11.35
CA PRO A 206 14.27 0.84 -10.24
C PRO A 206 13.53 2.13 -10.67
N ASN A 207 13.55 2.46 -11.97
CA ASN A 207 12.92 3.65 -12.55
C ASN A 207 11.66 3.35 -13.39
N THR A 208 11.17 2.11 -13.40
CA THR A 208 9.92 1.79 -14.11
C THR A 208 8.75 2.33 -13.29
N ASP A 209 8.03 3.32 -13.83
CA ASP A 209 6.76 3.78 -13.28
C ASP A 209 5.80 2.59 -13.21
N ASP A 210 5.46 2.14 -11.99
CA ASP A 210 4.57 0.98 -11.78
C ASP A 210 3.10 1.33 -12.04
N GLY A 211 2.80 2.58 -12.44
CA GLY A 211 1.47 3.09 -12.72
C GLY A 211 0.56 3.20 -11.48
N LEU A 212 1.09 2.88 -10.29
CA LEU A 212 0.37 2.96 -9.03
C LEU A 212 0.62 4.29 -8.34
N PRO A 213 -0.40 4.89 -7.70
CA PRO A 213 -0.20 6.11 -6.93
C PRO A 213 0.79 5.87 -5.79
N ASP A 214 1.56 6.90 -5.47
CA ASP A 214 2.52 6.84 -4.36
C ASP A 214 1.87 7.06 -2.98
N THR A 215 0.57 7.34 -2.92
CA THR A 215 -0.10 7.87 -1.72
C THR A 215 -1.53 7.37 -1.60
N THR A 216 -2.00 7.16 -0.36
CA THR A 216 -3.41 6.94 -0.01
C THR A 216 -4.19 8.25 0.21
N ASN A 217 -3.58 9.42 -0.03
CA ASN A 217 -4.15 10.76 0.21
C ASN A 217 -5.57 10.97 -0.36
N ALA A 218 -5.92 10.30 -1.46
CA ALA A 218 -7.26 10.35 -1.99
C ALA A 218 -8.31 9.89 -0.97
N GLN A 219 -8.00 8.82 -0.23
CA GLN A 219 -8.85 8.32 0.85
C GLN A 219 -8.77 9.24 2.09
N GLU A 220 -7.60 9.76 2.42
CA GLU A 220 -7.47 10.76 3.50
C GLU A 220 -8.31 12.03 3.23
N SER A 221 -8.38 12.49 1.97
CA SER A 221 -9.22 13.63 1.59
C SER A 221 -10.71 13.32 1.74
N MET A 222 -11.11 12.07 1.45
CA MET A 222 -12.47 11.58 1.70
C MET A 222 -12.78 11.47 3.18
N HIS A 223 -11.80 11.16 4.05
CA HIS A 223 -11.99 11.15 5.50
C HIS A 223 -12.56 12.48 6.00
N ARG A 224 -12.08 13.61 5.45
CA ARG A 224 -12.59 14.94 5.80
C ARG A 224 -14.06 15.10 5.45
N VAL A 225 -14.48 14.63 4.27
CA VAL A 225 -15.90 14.68 3.85
C VAL A 225 -16.77 13.85 4.77
N TYR A 226 -16.34 12.63 5.07
CA TYR A 226 -17.03 11.74 6.00
C TYR A 226 -17.19 12.32 7.40
N TYR A 227 -16.21 13.11 7.88
CA TYR A 227 -16.31 13.78 9.18
C TYR A 227 -17.23 14.99 9.18
N MET A 228 -17.54 15.58 8.02
CA MET A 228 -18.49 16.70 7.91
C MET A 228 -19.95 16.24 7.86
N LEU A 229 -20.22 14.97 7.54
CA LEU A 229 -21.57 14.40 7.50
C LEU A 229 -22.11 13.97 8.88
N ARG A 230 -21.43 14.39 9.96
CA ARG A 230 -21.80 14.10 11.35
C ARG A 230 -22.66 15.19 11.96
#